data_AF-A0A926ZN53-F1
#
_entry.id   AF-A0A926ZN53-F1
#
_cell.length_a   1.000
_cell.length_b   1.000
_cell.length_c   1.000
_cell.angle_alpha   90.00
_cell.angle_beta   90.00
_cell.angle_gamma   90.00
#
_symmetry.space_group_name_H-M   'P 1'
#
loop_
_entity.id
_entity.type
_entity.pdbx_description
1 polymer ?
#
loop_
_entity_poly.entity_id
_entity_poly.type
_entity_poly.pdbx_seq_one_letter_code
_entity_poly.pdbx_strand_id
1 'polypeptide(L)'
;METQHNPPIEHQNVPINHRGLHEFLYSSDDEHTTTEVSITPELVNNGTEIIDLETWSTAAQNAKIAGVYSVLDAERHTQYIGYSRNVLLSLNSHITQNGQQKCAFVRVQAFKFPKRQEMEDLRDAWIAELETTPPGNATDCEMWASTVGEAAKAVMSEAERQAYEEKKLKLRKAMADTTLSKESETIDASIAERQRQLEAAVTNDDWSVIIDAQTQETKS
;
A
#
# COMPACT_ATOMS: atom_id res chain seq x y z
N MET A 1 37.80 -37.62 -8.80
CA MET A 1 37.45 -37.64 -7.36
C MET A 1 36.00 -37.25 -7.25
N GLU A 2 35.23 -38.12 -6.61
CA GLU A 2 33.79 -38.30 -6.80
C GLU A 2 32.96 -37.25 -6.05
N THR A 3 31.89 -36.82 -6.71
CA THR A 3 30.79 -36.01 -6.19
C THR A 3 30.04 -36.75 -5.09
N GLN A 4 30.06 -36.25 -3.85
CA GLN A 4 29.16 -36.71 -2.80
C GLN A 4 27.75 -36.16 -3.06
N HIS A 5 26.92 -36.98 -3.71
CA HIS A 5 25.49 -36.78 -3.83
C HIS A 5 24.84 -37.25 -2.52
N ASN A 6 24.36 -36.33 -1.70
CA ASN A 6 23.65 -36.67 -0.47
C ASN A 6 22.20 -37.04 -0.85
N PRO A 7 21.75 -38.30 -0.66
CA PRO A 7 20.41 -38.69 -1.06
C PRO A 7 19.35 -37.96 -0.21
N PRO A 8 18.18 -37.66 -0.78
CA PRO A 8 17.06 -37.12 -0.03
C PRO A 8 16.66 -38.09 1.09
N ILE A 9 16.34 -37.54 2.25
CA ILE A 9 15.91 -38.31 3.43
C ILE A 9 14.54 -38.92 3.10
N GLU A 10 14.51 -40.16 2.64
CA GLU A 10 13.27 -40.89 2.37
C GLU A 10 12.49 -41.12 3.67
N HIS A 11 11.17 -40.95 3.60
CA HIS A 11 10.15 -41.00 4.67
C HIS A 11 10.08 -42.31 5.49
N GLN A 12 11.07 -43.20 5.41
CA GLN A 12 11.02 -44.55 5.99
C GLN A 12 11.42 -44.66 7.46
N ASN A 13 11.86 -43.58 8.12
CA ASN A 13 12.31 -43.62 9.52
C ASN A 13 11.59 -42.63 10.46
N VAL A 14 10.31 -42.34 10.21
CA VAL A 14 9.50 -41.53 11.15
C VAL A 14 8.66 -42.46 12.04
N PRO A 15 8.81 -42.41 13.38
CA PRO A 15 7.98 -43.17 14.31
C PRO A 15 6.48 -42.87 14.10
N ILE A 16 5.62 -43.89 14.23
CA ILE A 16 4.18 -43.84 13.89
C ILE A 16 3.46 -42.64 14.53
N ASN A 17 3.82 -42.26 15.76
CA ASN A 17 3.24 -41.11 16.48
C ASN A 17 3.57 -39.73 15.87
N HIS A 18 4.58 -39.62 15.02
CA HIS A 18 5.00 -38.37 14.40
C HIS A 18 4.69 -38.30 12.91
N ARG A 19 4.11 -39.37 12.35
CA ARG A 19 3.74 -39.43 10.94
C ARG A 19 2.69 -38.39 10.58
N GLY A 20 1.70 -38.15 11.44
CA GLY A 20 0.65 -37.16 11.19
C GLY A 20 1.15 -35.71 11.14
N LEU A 21 2.11 -35.34 12.00
CA LEU A 21 2.69 -33.99 11.99
C LEU A 21 3.64 -33.80 10.80
N HIS A 22 4.37 -34.86 10.43
CA HIS A 22 5.27 -34.85 9.29
C HIS A 22 4.51 -34.86 7.96
N GLU A 23 3.40 -35.59 7.87
CA GLU A 23 2.48 -35.55 6.72
C GLU A 23 1.82 -34.17 6.61
N PHE A 24 1.40 -33.56 7.72
CA PHE A 24 0.91 -32.19 7.69
C PHE A 24 1.95 -31.16 7.19
N LEU A 25 3.21 -31.30 7.59
CA LEU A 25 4.27 -30.34 7.23
C LEU A 25 4.89 -30.59 5.85
N TYR A 26 4.80 -31.82 5.32
CA TYR A 26 5.52 -32.23 4.11
C TYR A 26 4.66 -32.99 3.07
N SER A 27 3.35 -33.20 3.30
CA SER A 27 2.45 -33.80 2.29
C SER A 27 1.95 -32.78 1.25
N SER A 28 2.47 -31.57 1.27
CA SER A 28 2.19 -30.56 0.25
C SER A 28 3.35 -30.49 -0.73
N ASP A 29 3.51 -31.52 -1.56
CA ASP A 29 4.21 -31.38 -2.85
C ASP A 29 3.39 -30.50 -3.83
N ASP A 30 2.31 -29.85 -3.36
CA ASP A 30 1.40 -29.01 -4.13
C ASP A 30 1.12 -27.63 -3.46
N GLU A 31 2.01 -27.12 -2.61
CA GLU A 31 1.89 -25.73 -2.09
C GLU A 31 2.99 -24.78 -2.58
N HIS A 32 3.89 -25.26 -3.45
CA HIS A 32 4.75 -24.40 -4.27
C HIS A 32 4.24 -24.25 -5.71
N THR A 33 2.96 -24.53 -5.95
CA THR A 33 2.30 -23.94 -7.11
C THR A 33 2.19 -22.45 -6.82
N THR A 34 3.25 -21.74 -7.21
CA THR A 34 3.22 -20.32 -7.50
C THR A 34 2.04 -20.18 -8.43
N THR A 35 0.87 -19.89 -7.85
CA THR A 35 -0.29 -19.47 -8.62
C THR A 35 0.20 -18.14 -9.14
N GLU A 36 0.82 -18.17 -10.32
CA GLU A 36 1.10 -17.00 -11.09
C GLU A 36 -0.25 -16.33 -11.17
N VAL A 37 -0.40 -15.26 -10.38
CA VAL A 37 -1.53 -14.37 -10.45
C VAL A 37 -1.39 -13.76 -11.83
N SER A 38 -1.93 -14.45 -12.82
CA SER A 38 -2.05 -13.98 -14.18
C SER A 38 -3.08 -12.87 -14.10
N ILE A 39 -2.60 -11.69 -13.74
CA ILE A 39 -3.33 -10.45 -13.85
C ILE A 39 -3.54 -10.30 -15.35
N THR A 40 -4.74 -10.65 -15.82
CA THR A 40 -5.11 -10.39 -17.22
C THR A 40 -5.00 -8.89 -17.46
N PRO A 41 -4.50 -8.45 -18.64
CA PRO A 41 -4.25 -7.04 -18.91
C PRO A 41 -5.51 -6.15 -18.76
N GLU A 42 -6.70 -6.72 -18.94
CA GLU A 42 -8.00 -6.05 -18.69
C GLU A 42 -8.28 -5.75 -17.22
N LEU A 43 -7.65 -6.49 -16.31
CA LEU A 43 -7.85 -6.39 -14.87
C LEU A 43 -6.77 -5.54 -14.18
N VAL A 44 -5.66 -5.30 -14.90
CA VAL A 44 -4.61 -4.35 -14.54
C VAL A 44 -5.10 -2.95 -14.89
N ASN A 45 -6.10 -2.47 -14.16
CA ASN A 45 -6.44 -1.06 -14.21
C ASN A 45 -5.31 -0.29 -13.51
N ASN A 46 -4.73 0.68 -14.22
CA ASN A 46 -3.66 1.57 -13.74
C ASN A 46 -4.23 2.67 -12.84
N GLY A 47 -5.32 2.39 -12.12
CA GLY A 47 -5.94 3.32 -11.20
C GLY A 47 -6.29 4.63 -11.89
N THR A 48 -6.74 4.62 -13.15
CA THR A 48 -7.14 5.85 -13.87
C THR A 48 -8.51 5.68 -14.51
N GLU A 49 -8.85 4.47 -14.94
CA GLU A 49 -10.12 4.19 -15.58
C GLU A 49 -11.21 3.92 -14.53
N ILE A 50 -12.38 4.50 -14.75
CA ILE A 50 -13.59 4.23 -13.96
C ILE A 50 -14.46 3.28 -14.77
N ILE A 51 -14.71 2.09 -14.22
CA ILE A 51 -15.42 0.99 -14.90
C ILE A 51 -16.70 0.69 -14.12
N ASP A 52 -17.74 0.24 -14.81
CA ASP A 52 -18.93 -0.33 -14.16
C ASP A 52 -18.53 -1.46 -13.21
N LEU A 53 -19.03 -1.38 -11.98
CA LEU A 53 -18.62 -2.29 -10.92
C LEU A 53 -18.99 -3.74 -11.24
N GLU A 54 -20.12 -3.99 -11.90
CA GLU A 54 -20.55 -5.33 -12.31
C GLU A 54 -19.58 -5.91 -13.36
N THR A 55 -19.27 -5.15 -14.40
CA THR A 55 -18.31 -5.52 -15.45
C THR A 55 -16.94 -5.86 -14.85
N TRP A 56 -16.44 -5.01 -13.95
CA TRP A 56 -15.17 -5.26 -13.28
C TRP A 56 -15.22 -6.50 -12.39
N SER A 57 -16.32 -6.70 -11.66
CA SER A 57 -16.49 -7.83 -10.75
C SER A 57 -16.56 -9.17 -11.49
N THR A 58 -17.21 -9.22 -12.65
CA THR A 58 -17.22 -10.40 -13.53
C THR A 58 -15.83 -10.72 -14.05
N ALA A 59 -15.06 -9.71 -14.49
CA ALA A 59 -13.69 -9.90 -14.94
C ALA A 59 -12.77 -10.37 -13.79
N ALA A 60 -13.03 -9.91 -12.55
CA ALA A 60 -12.25 -10.23 -11.36
C ALA A 60 -12.61 -11.57 -10.70
N GLN A 61 -13.67 -12.25 -11.14
CA GLN A 61 -14.33 -13.32 -10.37
C GLN A 61 -13.43 -14.49 -9.97
N ASN A 62 -12.40 -14.79 -10.78
CA ASN A 62 -11.45 -15.89 -10.54
C ASN A 62 -10.05 -15.41 -10.13
N ALA A 63 -9.88 -14.12 -9.84
CA ALA A 63 -8.60 -13.51 -9.54
C ALA A 63 -8.58 -12.87 -8.15
N LYS A 64 -7.56 -13.20 -7.36
CA LYS A 64 -7.30 -12.52 -6.08
C LYS A 64 -6.49 -11.26 -6.32
N ILE A 65 -7.18 -10.15 -6.51
CA ILE A 65 -6.56 -8.85 -6.78
C ILE A 65 -6.32 -8.13 -5.45
N ALA A 66 -5.06 -7.76 -5.20
CA ALA A 66 -4.70 -6.84 -4.15
C ALA A 66 -4.48 -5.44 -4.73
N GLY A 67 -4.98 -4.41 -4.05
CA GLY A 67 -4.83 -3.05 -4.52
C GLY A 67 -5.62 -2.00 -3.77
N VAL A 68 -5.53 -0.78 -4.28
CA VAL A 68 -6.30 0.38 -3.84
C VAL A 68 -7.50 0.53 -4.76
N TYR A 69 -8.65 0.85 -4.21
CA TYR A 69 -9.88 1.01 -4.98
C TYR A 69 -10.69 2.20 -4.48
N SER A 70 -11.41 2.81 -5.41
CA SER A 70 -12.39 3.86 -5.18
C SER A 70 -13.75 3.38 -5.66
N VAL A 71 -14.78 3.58 -4.85
CA VAL A 71 -16.18 3.26 -5.12
C VAL A 71 -16.92 4.55 -5.39
N LEU A 72 -17.68 4.57 -6.48
CA LEU A 72 -18.45 5.73 -6.91
C LEU A 72 -19.94 5.38 -7.07
N ASP A 73 -20.80 6.37 -6.82
CA ASP A 73 -22.24 6.25 -7.04
C ASP A 73 -22.63 6.37 -8.52
N ALA A 74 -23.93 6.28 -8.82
CA ALA A 74 -24.46 6.38 -10.18
C ALA A 74 -24.15 7.72 -10.86
N GLU A 75 -23.96 8.78 -10.07
CA GLU A 75 -23.58 10.12 -10.51
C GLU A 75 -22.06 10.30 -10.69
N ARG A 76 -21.26 9.25 -10.44
CA ARG A 76 -19.79 9.24 -10.48
C ARG A 76 -19.14 10.12 -9.40
N HIS A 77 -19.80 10.33 -8.27
CA HIS A 77 -19.17 10.90 -7.10
C HIS A 77 -18.47 9.80 -6.29
N THR A 78 -17.25 10.08 -5.83
CA THR A 78 -16.49 9.15 -5.00
C THR A 78 -17.14 9.04 -3.62
N GLN A 79 -17.61 7.85 -3.28
CA GLN A 79 -18.24 7.56 -1.99
C GLN A 79 -17.27 6.99 -0.97
N TYR A 80 -16.27 6.24 -1.44
CA TYR A 80 -15.28 5.60 -0.57
C TYR A 80 -13.99 5.29 -1.32
N ILE A 81 -12.84 5.42 -0.64
CA ILE A 81 -11.52 4.99 -1.11
C ILE A 81 -10.91 4.09 -0.04
N GLY A 82 -10.53 2.87 -0.43
CA GLY A 82 -9.93 1.89 0.47
C GLY A 82 -8.84 1.07 -0.22
N TYR A 83 -8.21 0.18 0.54
CA TYR A 83 -7.28 -0.81 -0.02
C TYR A 83 -7.59 -2.19 0.53
N SER A 84 -7.23 -3.24 -0.22
CA SER A 84 -7.47 -4.61 0.22
C SER A 84 -6.50 -5.59 -0.43
N ARG A 85 -6.27 -6.73 0.24
CA ARG A 85 -5.60 -7.89 -0.37
C ARG A 85 -6.55 -8.72 -1.26
N ASN A 86 -7.85 -8.44 -1.18
CA ASN A 86 -8.88 -8.99 -2.05
C ASN A 86 -9.94 -7.92 -2.30
N VAL A 87 -9.71 -7.13 -3.36
CA VAL A 87 -10.57 -6.00 -3.73
C VAL A 87 -11.99 -6.47 -4.04
N LEU A 88 -12.14 -7.55 -4.81
CA LEU A 88 -13.46 -8.10 -5.17
C LEU A 88 -14.28 -8.48 -3.93
N LEU A 89 -13.67 -9.16 -2.96
CA LEU A 89 -14.34 -9.52 -1.71
C LEU A 89 -14.83 -8.28 -0.94
N SER A 90 -14.00 -7.23 -0.94
CA SER A 90 -14.31 -5.98 -0.22
C SER A 90 -15.46 -5.24 -0.90
N LEU A 91 -15.43 -5.14 -2.24
CA LEU A 91 -16.51 -4.53 -3.03
C LEU A 91 -17.84 -5.26 -2.86
N ASN A 92 -17.84 -6.59 -2.87
CA ASN A 92 -19.06 -7.38 -2.62
C ASN A 92 -19.65 -7.11 -1.22
N SER A 93 -18.80 -6.93 -0.21
CA SER A 93 -19.24 -6.52 1.13
C SER A 93 -19.90 -5.14 1.08
N HIS A 94 -19.29 -4.17 0.41
CA HIS A 94 -19.83 -2.81 0.30
C HIS A 94 -21.16 -2.76 -0.43
N ILE A 95 -21.32 -3.52 -1.52
CA ILE A 95 -22.60 -3.65 -2.23
C ILE A 95 -23.69 -4.20 -1.32
N THR A 96 -23.36 -5.21 -0.52
CA THR A 96 -24.30 -5.84 0.41
C THR A 96 -24.73 -4.86 1.52
N GLN A 97 -23.81 -4.01 1.99
CA GLN A 97 -24.06 -3.07 3.09
C GLN A 97 -24.74 -1.78 2.61
N ASN A 98 -24.31 -1.22 1.47
CA ASN A 98 -24.62 0.14 1.04
C ASN A 98 -25.51 0.19 -0.21
N GLY A 99 -25.71 -0.95 -0.88
CA GLY A 99 -26.55 -1.10 -2.06
C GLY A 99 -25.86 -0.71 -3.37
N GLN A 100 -26.42 -1.20 -4.49
CA GLN A 100 -25.84 -1.01 -5.83
C GLN A 100 -25.78 0.47 -6.27
N GLN A 101 -26.70 1.32 -5.78
CA GLN A 101 -26.76 2.74 -6.16
C GLN A 101 -25.54 3.53 -5.66
N LYS A 102 -25.05 3.22 -4.45
CA LYS A 102 -23.83 3.82 -3.89
C LYS A 102 -22.54 3.15 -4.41
N CYS A 103 -22.68 2.00 -5.06
CA CYS A 103 -21.59 1.15 -5.55
C CYS A 103 -21.78 0.86 -7.05
N ALA A 104 -21.91 1.90 -7.87
CA ALA A 104 -22.20 1.78 -9.29
C ALA A 104 -20.92 1.62 -10.13
N PHE A 105 -19.89 2.40 -9.82
CA PHE A 105 -18.61 2.36 -10.54
C PHE A 105 -17.44 2.11 -9.60
N VAL A 106 -16.35 1.61 -10.17
CA VAL A 106 -15.12 1.35 -9.47
C VAL A 106 -13.91 1.80 -10.26
N ARG A 107 -12.93 2.37 -9.56
CA ARG A 107 -11.56 2.62 -10.02
C ARG A 107 -10.64 1.75 -9.18
N VAL A 108 -9.77 0.96 -9.81
CA VAL A 108 -8.87 0.04 -9.07
C VAL A 108 -7.44 0.23 -9.57
N GLN A 109 -6.50 0.32 -8.64
CA GLN A 109 -5.06 0.17 -8.88
C GLN A 109 -4.61 -1.17 -8.31
N ALA A 110 -4.32 -2.12 -9.19
CA ALA A 110 -3.81 -3.43 -8.78
C ALA A 110 -2.30 -3.39 -8.48
N PHE A 111 -1.85 -4.23 -7.55
CA PHE A 111 -0.45 -4.40 -7.18
C PHE A 111 -0.05 -5.86 -7.34
N LYS A 112 1.01 -6.11 -8.13
CA LYS A 112 1.61 -7.44 -8.26
C LYS A 112 2.24 -7.92 -6.94
N PHE A 113 2.86 -6.99 -6.20
CA PHE A 113 3.49 -7.24 -4.91
C PHE A 113 2.94 -6.24 -3.88
N PRO A 114 1.78 -6.51 -3.27
CA PRO A 114 1.09 -5.54 -2.43
C PRO A 114 1.83 -5.31 -1.12
N LYS A 115 2.47 -4.15 -0.97
CA LYS A 115 2.97 -3.69 0.34
C LYS A 115 1.92 -2.81 1.00
N ARG A 116 1.69 -3.05 2.30
CA ARG A 116 0.67 -2.32 3.07
C ARG A 116 0.90 -0.82 3.04
N GLN A 117 2.14 -0.37 3.26
CA GLN A 117 2.47 1.06 3.29
C GLN A 117 2.20 1.72 1.93
N GLU A 118 2.66 1.12 0.83
CA GLU A 118 2.42 1.65 -0.53
C GLU A 118 0.93 1.76 -0.88
N MET A 119 0.10 0.80 -0.44
CA MET A 119 -1.36 0.88 -0.61
C MET A 119 -2.01 1.93 0.29
N GLU A 120 -1.53 2.09 1.53
CA GLU A 120 -2.00 3.16 2.43
C GLU A 120 -1.66 4.54 1.87
N ASP A 121 -0.44 4.73 1.36
CA ASP A 121 0.05 5.99 0.79
C ASP A 121 -0.75 6.37 -0.47
N LEU A 122 -1.01 5.41 -1.36
CA LEU A 122 -1.80 5.66 -2.57
C LEU A 122 -3.27 5.96 -2.25
N ARG A 123 -3.87 5.29 -1.25
CA ARG A 123 -5.21 5.63 -0.78
C ARG A 123 -5.24 7.09 -0.28
N ASP A 124 -4.28 7.46 0.55
CA ASP A 124 -4.21 8.82 1.11
C ASP A 124 -3.98 9.87 0.02
N ALA A 125 -3.18 9.55 -1.00
CA ALA A 125 -3.01 10.40 -2.18
C ALA A 125 -4.34 10.58 -2.94
N TRP A 126 -5.10 9.52 -3.20
CA TRP A 126 -6.41 9.62 -3.86
C TRP A 126 -7.44 10.39 -3.05
N ILE A 127 -7.40 10.30 -1.71
CA ILE A 127 -8.27 11.10 -0.85
C ILE A 127 -7.87 12.58 -0.91
N ALA A 128 -6.56 12.88 -0.94
CA ALA A 128 -6.04 14.24 -1.02
C ALA A 128 -6.25 14.89 -2.40
N GLU A 129 -6.33 14.11 -3.47
CA GLU A 129 -6.69 14.57 -4.82
C GLU A 129 -8.12 15.10 -4.90
N LEU A 130 -9.01 14.68 -3.99
CA LEU A 130 -10.39 15.12 -3.95
C LEU A 130 -10.52 16.45 -3.19
N GLU A 131 -11.31 17.37 -3.73
CA GLU A 131 -11.65 18.64 -3.06
C GLU A 131 -12.44 18.41 -1.76
N THR A 132 -13.09 17.26 -1.61
CA THR A 132 -13.88 16.89 -0.43
C THR A 132 -13.66 15.44 -0.08
N THR A 133 -13.50 15.14 1.22
CA THR A 133 -13.36 13.78 1.71
C THR A 133 -14.62 12.97 1.44
N PRO A 134 -14.53 11.76 0.84
CA PRO A 134 -15.68 10.92 0.58
C PRO A 134 -16.45 10.59 1.87
N PRO A 135 -17.80 10.47 1.82
CA PRO A 135 -18.61 10.13 2.99
C PRO A 135 -18.15 8.88 3.73
N GLY A 136 -17.78 7.82 2.99
CA GLY A 136 -17.30 6.57 3.56
C GLY A 136 -15.89 6.63 4.17
N ASN A 137 -15.15 7.72 3.93
CA ASN A 137 -13.85 7.98 4.58
C ASN A 137 -13.96 8.98 5.73
N ALA A 138 -15.16 9.51 5.98
CA ALA A 138 -15.45 10.46 7.04
C ALA A 138 -16.66 9.99 7.86
N THR A 139 -17.82 10.63 7.67
CA THR A 139 -19.03 10.47 8.49
C THR A 139 -19.61 9.06 8.48
N ASP A 140 -19.56 8.38 7.34
CA ASP A 140 -20.15 7.05 7.16
C ASP A 140 -19.10 5.94 7.29
N CYS A 141 -17.92 6.21 7.87
CA CYS A 141 -16.81 5.25 7.88
C CYS A 141 -17.20 3.86 8.43
N GLU A 142 -18.04 3.80 9.46
CA GLU A 142 -18.48 2.51 10.03
C GLU A 142 -19.22 1.62 9.01
N MET A 143 -19.85 2.21 7.99
CA MET A 143 -20.55 1.49 6.92
C MET A 143 -19.63 1.03 5.77
N TRP A 144 -18.36 1.45 5.78
CA TRP A 144 -17.41 1.18 4.69
C TRP A 144 -16.08 0.56 5.16
N ALA A 145 -15.74 0.71 6.44
CA ALA A 145 -14.50 0.17 6.97
C ALA A 145 -14.48 -1.35 6.88
N SER A 146 -13.49 -1.89 6.17
CA SER A 146 -13.30 -3.34 6.03
C SER A 146 -12.61 -3.95 7.25
N THR A 147 -11.99 -3.13 8.11
CA THR A 147 -11.37 -3.56 9.37
C THR A 147 -11.62 -2.57 10.50
N VAL A 148 -11.64 -3.07 11.75
CA VAL A 148 -11.72 -2.26 12.97
C VAL A 148 -10.61 -1.20 13.03
N GLY A 149 -9.42 -1.51 12.47
CA GLY A 149 -8.30 -0.57 12.40
C GLY A 149 -8.52 0.59 11.41
N GLU A 150 -9.25 0.37 10.32
CA GLU A 150 -9.62 1.44 9.38
C GLU A 150 -10.73 2.31 9.98
N ALA A 151 -11.74 1.70 10.60
CA ALA A 151 -12.78 2.41 11.32
C ALA A 151 -12.19 3.32 12.41
N ALA A 152 -11.26 2.78 13.20
CA ALA A 152 -10.57 3.56 14.23
C ALA A 152 -9.77 4.72 13.64
N LYS A 153 -9.00 4.52 12.56
CA LYS A 153 -8.19 5.57 11.92
C LYS A 153 -9.02 6.72 11.33
N ALA A 154 -10.20 6.43 10.81
CA ALA A 154 -11.06 7.46 10.19
C ALA A 154 -11.79 8.34 11.22
N VAL A 155 -12.05 7.80 12.41
CA VAL A 155 -12.70 8.53 13.51
C VAL A 155 -11.68 9.30 14.36
N MET A 156 -10.38 9.02 14.21
CA MET A 156 -9.32 9.72 14.94
C MET A 156 -9.24 11.19 14.55
N SER A 157 -9.24 12.07 15.55
CA SER A 157 -8.99 13.50 15.37
C SER A 157 -7.56 13.75 14.85
N GLU A 158 -7.33 14.89 14.18
CA GLU A 158 -6.01 15.36 13.70
C GLU A 158 -4.92 15.21 14.78
N ALA A 159 -5.25 15.53 16.03
CA ALA A 159 -4.35 15.43 17.18
C ALA A 159 -4.00 13.96 17.54
N GLU A 160 -4.96 13.04 17.40
CA GLU A 160 -4.76 11.62 17.66
C GLU A 160 -3.97 10.95 16.54
N ARG A 161 -4.19 11.40 15.29
CA ARG A 161 -3.41 10.97 14.12
C ARG A 161 -1.95 11.37 14.24
N GLN A 162 -1.67 12.63 14.64
CA GLN A 162 -0.31 13.10 14.92
C GLN A 162 0.36 12.30 16.05
N ALA A 163 -0.36 12.01 17.13
CA ALA A 163 0.17 11.19 18.23
C ALA A 163 0.46 9.74 17.80
N TYR A 164 -0.34 9.18 16.90
CA TYR A 164 -0.10 7.85 16.33
C TYR A 164 1.15 7.82 15.44
N GLU A 165 1.30 8.78 14.53
CA GLU A 165 2.49 8.92 13.68
C GLU A 165 3.74 9.19 14.52
N GLU A 166 3.66 10.02 15.57
CA GLU A 166 4.76 10.28 16.48
C GLU A 166 5.16 9.02 17.26
N LYS A 167 4.19 8.21 17.71
CA LYS A 167 4.46 6.91 18.33
C LYS A 167 5.10 5.93 17.36
N LYS A 168 4.62 5.86 16.12
CA LYS A 168 5.20 5.02 15.05
C LYS A 168 6.64 5.43 14.78
N LEU A 169 6.90 6.73 14.67
CA LEU A 169 8.24 7.30 14.49
C LEU A 169 9.15 7.01 15.68
N LYS A 170 8.66 7.18 16.92
CA LYS A 170 9.40 6.85 18.15
C LYS A 170 9.75 5.36 18.23
N LEU A 171 8.81 4.48 17.88
CA LEU A 171 9.05 3.04 17.85
C LEU A 171 10.12 2.68 16.82
N ARG A 172 10.05 3.26 15.63
CA ARG A 172 11.04 3.06 14.57
C ARG A 172 12.42 3.56 14.96
N LYS A 173 12.48 4.69 15.67
CA LYS A 173 13.72 5.25 16.26
C LYS A 173 14.29 4.35 17.37
N ALA A 174 13.42 3.80 18.23
CA ALA A 174 13.84 2.88 19.29
C ALA A 174 14.37 1.54 18.76
N MET A 175 13.94 1.13 17.57
CA MET A 175 14.41 -0.08 16.88
C MET A 175 15.70 0.12 16.08
N ALA A 176 16.31 1.32 16.10
CA ALA A 176 17.54 1.65 15.37
C ALA A 176 17.49 1.24 13.87
N ASP A 177 16.35 1.47 13.23
CA ASP A 177 16.19 1.19 11.80
C ASP A 177 17.18 2.04 10.99
N THR A 178 18.21 1.39 10.44
CA THR A 178 19.34 2.02 9.73
C THR A 178 18.93 2.80 8.49
N THR A 179 17.71 2.60 7.98
CA THR A 179 17.15 3.36 6.85
C THR A 179 16.78 4.78 7.25
N LEU A 180 16.20 4.98 8.43
CA LEU A 180 15.89 6.31 8.98
C LEU A 180 17.15 7.10 9.29
N SER A 181 18.17 6.45 9.88
CA SER A 181 19.45 7.11 10.16
C SER A 181 20.10 7.64 8.89
N LYS A 182 20.09 6.85 7.81
CA LYS A 182 20.60 7.28 6.50
C LYS A 182 19.81 8.44 5.91
N GLU A 183 18.47 8.40 5.94
CA GLU A 183 17.65 9.51 5.47
C GLU A 183 17.90 10.79 6.29
N SER A 184 17.98 10.70 7.61
CA SER A 184 18.32 11.85 8.45
C SER A 184 19.73 12.39 8.19
N GLU A 185 20.72 11.51 8.02
CA GLU A 185 22.10 11.91 7.70
C GLU A 185 22.18 12.60 6.33
N THR A 186 21.40 12.15 5.34
CA THR A 186 21.35 12.81 4.02
C THR A 186 20.69 14.18 4.06
N ILE A 187 19.65 14.35 4.87
CA ILE A 187 18.97 15.65 5.05
C ILE A 187 19.89 16.61 5.80
N ASP A 188 20.52 16.17 6.88
CA ASP A 188 21.47 16.98 7.65
C ASP A 188 22.70 17.38 6.82
N ALA A 189 23.21 16.47 5.98
CA ALA A 189 24.30 16.76 5.05
C ALA A 189 23.89 17.81 4.00
N SER A 190 22.68 17.71 3.44
CA SER A 190 22.16 18.68 2.47
C SER A 190 21.95 20.06 3.09
N ILE A 191 21.44 20.14 4.33
CA ILE A 191 21.26 21.40 5.06
C ILE A 191 22.62 22.04 5.38
N ALA A 192 23.60 21.25 5.85
CA ALA A 192 24.93 21.74 6.16
C ALA A 192 25.66 22.24 4.90
N GLU A 193 25.47 21.59 3.76
CA GLU A 193 26.04 22.03 2.48
C GLU A 193 25.40 23.34 2.01
N ARG A 194 24.07 23.49 2.15
CA ARG A 194 23.36 24.74 1.85
C ARG A 194 23.80 25.89 2.76
N GLN A 195 24.01 25.63 4.04
CA GLN A 195 24.53 26.62 4.99
C GLN A 195 25.96 27.06 4.61
N ARG A 196 26.84 26.12 4.25
CA ARG A 196 28.20 26.44 3.80
C ARG A 196 28.21 27.26 2.52
N GLN A 197 27.31 26.97 1.57
CA GLN A 197 27.16 27.76 0.34
C GLN A 197 26.67 29.18 0.63
N LEU A 198 25.75 29.36 1.58
CA LEU A 198 25.29 30.68 2.03
C LEU A 198 26.41 31.46 2.72
N GLU A 199 27.17 30.83 3.63
CA GLU A 199 28.31 31.47 4.31
C GLU A 199 29.42 31.86 3.33
N ALA A 200 29.69 31.02 2.32
CA ALA A 200 30.66 31.31 1.27
C ALA A 200 30.20 32.49 0.39
N ALA A 201 28.92 32.55 0.01
CA ALA A 201 28.36 33.67 -0.75
C ALA A 201 28.40 34.98 0.05
N VAL A 202 28.12 34.94 1.36
CA VAL A 202 28.21 36.11 2.24
C VAL A 202 29.65 36.58 2.43
N THR A 203 30.61 35.65 2.54
CA THR A 203 32.02 35.97 2.80
C THR A 203 32.75 36.43 1.53
N ASN A 204 32.39 35.86 0.39
CA ASN A 204 33.09 36.07 -0.88
C ASN A 204 32.30 36.93 -1.88
N ASP A 205 31.14 37.45 -1.47
CA ASP A 205 30.19 38.28 -2.23
C ASP A 205 29.79 37.70 -3.61
N ASP A 206 29.85 36.37 -3.72
CA ASP A 206 29.54 35.64 -4.95
C ASP A 206 28.20 34.91 -4.80
N TRP A 207 27.13 35.63 -5.12
CA TRP A 207 25.74 35.16 -5.04
C TRP A 207 25.29 34.39 -6.29
N SER A 208 26.13 34.35 -7.32
CA SER A 208 25.80 33.83 -8.65
C SER A 208 25.28 32.39 -8.61
N VAL A 209 25.94 31.54 -7.80
CA VAL A 209 25.61 30.11 -7.66
C VAL A 209 24.24 29.87 -7.02
N ILE A 210 23.84 30.70 -6.04
CA ILE A 210 22.56 30.58 -5.35
C ILE A 210 21.42 31.04 -6.26
N ILE A 211 21.65 32.12 -7.00
CA ILE A 211 20.67 32.68 -7.93
C ILE A 211 20.41 31.73 -9.11
N ASP A 212 21.46 31.13 -9.67
CA ASP A 212 21.32 30.12 -10.73
C ASP A 212 20.55 28.89 -10.25
N ALA A 213 20.82 28.42 -9.02
CA ALA A 213 20.10 27.28 -8.44
C ALA A 213 18.59 27.57 -8.27
N GLN A 214 18.22 28.74 -7.75
CA GLN A 214 16.81 29.14 -7.63
C GLN A 214 16.12 29.35 -9.00
N THR A 215 16.86 29.90 -9.97
CA THR A 215 16.32 30.15 -11.31
C THR A 215 16.00 28.84 -12.05
N GLN A 216 16.75 27.76 -11.80
CA GLN A 216 16.46 26.43 -12.34
C GLN A 216 15.26 25.78 -11.65
N GLU A 217 15.12 25.88 -10.32
CA GLU A 217 13.96 25.32 -9.58
C GLU A 217 12.62 25.94 -10.01
N THR A 218 12.60 27.23 -10.38
CA THR A 218 11.36 27.90 -10.84
C THR A 218 10.98 27.61 -12.29
N LYS A 219 11.84 26.93 -13.05
CA LYS A 219 11.62 26.58 -14.46
C LYS A 219 11.16 25.13 -14.67
N SER A 220 11.22 24.30 -13.64
CA SER A 220 10.67 22.94 -13.59
C SER A 220 9.22 22.94 -13.10
#